data_AF-A0AAV5UWK3-F1
#
_entry.id   AF-A0AAV5UWK3-F1
#
_cell.length_a   1.000
_cell.length_b   1.000
_cell.length_c   1.000
_cell.angle_alpha   90.00
_cell.angle_beta   90.00
_cell.angle_gamma   90.00
#
_symmetry.space_group_name_H-M   'P 1'
#
loop_
_entity.id
_entity.type
_entity.pdbx_description
1 polymer ?
#
loop_
_entity_poly.entity_id
_entity_poly.type
_entity_poly.pdbx_seq_one_letter_code
_entity_poly.pdbx_strand_id
1 'polypeptide(L)'
;SSLFRIDSTMFSDPIPCMRCGGNSGGSPPFGSHPMSLHKVGSLNRSLAGSINSSRGDSGCSSLELEAVAAMHELSFAVQSICVSEMLPRTTDLLFVNVTTTEGQPYCLELTLKGWRVTSLRTDCMIGDFTRIEMFIKYYDSLYALLDDISPGYRQRFGERVAKKLMMLQNEDSDLVAPSSSYCSPPFSMSPSDSTESLPVITPVPSPVPEREERHRDTVIA
;
A
#
# COMPACT_ATOMS: atom_id res chain seq x y z
N SER A 1 13.42 -32.89 -1.81
CA SER A 1 13.21 -32.03 -2.98
C SER A 1 13.25 -30.60 -2.50
N SER A 2 13.99 -29.74 -3.20
CA SER A 2 14.63 -28.51 -2.71
C SER A 2 13.73 -27.54 -1.93
N LEU A 3 14.09 -27.25 -0.68
CA LEU A 3 13.54 -26.16 0.13
C LEU A 3 14.25 -24.86 -0.31
N PHE A 4 13.61 -24.00 -1.11
CA PHE A 4 14.12 -22.64 -1.30
C PHE A 4 13.89 -21.85 -0.01
N ARG A 5 14.84 -21.96 0.94
CA ARG A 5 15.08 -20.89 1.91
C ARG A 5 15.65 -19.72 1.11
N ILE A 6 14.98 -18.59 1.17
CA ILE A 6 15.55 -17.34 0.65
C ILE A 6 16.68 -16.96 1.62
N ASP A 7 17.91 -17.31 1.25
CA ASP A 7 19.11 -16.81 1.91
C ASP A 7 19.24 -15.32 1.60
N SER A 8 19.30 -14.52 2.66
CA SER A 8 19.37 -13.07 2.60
C SER A 8 20.79 -12.60 2.35
N THR A 9 21.41 -12.94 1.22
CA THR A 9 22.69 -12.34 0.81
C THR A 9 22.84 -12.29 -0.71
N MET A 10 22.38 -11.20 -1.35
CA MET A 10 22.97 -10.63 -2.57
C MET A 10 22.31 -9.29 -2.88
N PHE A 11 22.86 -8.23 -2.29
CA PHE A 11 22.72 -6.88 -2.81
C PHE A 11 23.34 -6.90 -4.22
N SER A 12 22.52 -6.76 -5.25
CA SER A 12 23.00 -6.54 -6.62
C SER A 12 22.18 -5.42 -7.26
N ASP A 13 22.92 -4.46 -7.79
CA ASP A 13 22.49 -3.13 -8.22
C ASP A 13 21.33 -3.16 -9.24
N PRO A 14 20.52 -2.08 -9.31
CA PRO A 14 19.44 -1.97 -10.28
C PRO A 14 19.98 -2.05 -11.72
N ILE A 15 19.37 -2.94 -12.51
CA ILE A 15 19.62 -3.10 -13.95
C ILE A 15 19.28 -1.78 -14.68
N PRO A 16 20.23 -1.12 -15.37
CA PRO A 16 19.96 0.14 -16.06
C PRO A 16 19.08 -0.07 -17.31
N CYS A 17 18.02 0.76 -17.46
CA CYS A 17 17.18 0.77 -18.66
C CYS A 17 17.96 1.29 -19.88
N MET A 18 18.29 0.42 -20.83
CA MET A 18 18.91 0.80 -22.10
C MET A 18 17.95 1.48 -23.10
N ARG A 19 16.75 1.90 -22.68
CA ARG A 19 15.73 2.51 -23.55
C ARG A 19 15.35 3.95 -23.18
N CYS A 20 16.05 4.52 -22.23
CA CYS A 20 15.83 5.87 -21.74
C CYS A 20 16.88 6.84 -22.33
N GLY A 21 17.06 6.81 -23.66
CA GLY A 21 18.01 7.67 -24.36
C GLY A 21 17.38 8.22 -25.64
N GLY A 22 17.00 9.51 -25.63
CA GLY A 22 16.57 10.23 -26.83
C GLY A 22 15.34 11.12 -26.62
N ASN A 23 15.59 12.35 -26.18
CA ASN A 23 14.65 13.45 -26.08
C ASN A 23 14.18 13.91 -27.48
N SER A 24 12.87 13.91 -27.74
CA SER A 24 12.20 15.05 -28.41
C SER A 24 10.68 14.98 -28.26
N GLY A 25 10.14 15.89 -27.43
CA GLY A 25 8.86 16.56 -27.66
C GLY A 25 7.59 15.75 -27.40
N GLY A 26 7.17 15.65 -26.14
CA GLY A 26 5.82 15.24 -25.79
C GLY A 26 5.67 14.96 -24.30
N SER A 27 5.51 16.00 -23.48
CA SER A 27 5.17 15.84 -22.07
C SER A 27 3.78 15.19 -21.95
N PRO A 28 3.60 14.06 -21.24
CA PRO A 28 2.28 13.68 -20.79
C PRO A 28 1.93 14.56 -19.56
N PRO A 29 0.68 15.01 -19.42
CA PRO A 29 0.22 15.57 -18.16
C PRO A 29 -0.08 14.43 -17.19
N PHE A 30 -0.06 14.77 -15.90
CA PHE A 30 -0.33 13.95 -14.71
C PHE A 30 0.89 13.38 -13.99
N GLY A 31 1.06 13.85 -12.75
CA GLY A 31 2.10 13.45 -11.82
C GLY A 31 2.02 11.96 -11.50
N SER A 32 3.01 11.22 -11.98
CA SER A 32 3.14 9.79 -11.77
C SER A 32 3.79 9.51 -10.42
N HIS A 33 2.97 9.44 -9.36
CA HIS A 33 3.33 8.60 -8.22
C HIS A 33 3.21 7.14 -8.68
N PRO A 34 4.18 6.25 -8.40
CA PRO A 34 4.06 4.85 -8.75
C PRO A 34 2.79 4.29 -8.12
N MET A 35 1.91 3.70 -8.94
CA MET A 35 0.68 3.09 -8.43
C MET A 35 1.06 1.95 -7.48
N SER A 36 0.40 1.89 -6.31
CA SER A 36 0.53 0.75 -5.41
C SER A 36 0.12 -0.54 -6.14
N LEU A 37 0.92 -1.60 -6.02
CA LEU A 37 0.67 -2.90 -6.67
C LEU A 37 -0.69 -3.51 -6.29
N HIS A 38 -1.21 -3.17 -5.12
CA HIS A 38 -2.58 -3.50 -4.69
C HIS A 38 -3.66 -3.00 -5.67
N LYS A 39 -3.44 -1.83 -6.27
CA LYS A 39 -4.35 -1.26 -7.27
C LYS A 39 -4.25 -1.96 -8.62
N VAL A 40 -3.08 -2.54 -8.93
CA VAL A 40 -2.86 -3.29 -10.18
C VAL A 40 -3.64 -4.60 -10.19
N GLY A 41 -3.63 -5.37 -9.09
CA GLY A 41 -4.43 -6.60 -8.98
C GLY A 41 -5.93 -6.35 -9.14
N SER A 42 -6.43 -5.32 -8.46
CA SER A 42 -7.85 -4.91 -8.54
C SER A 42 -8.27 -4.47 -9.95
N LEU A 43 -7.43 -3.69 -10.63
CA LEU A 43 -7.67 -3.24 -12.01
C LEU A 43 -7.59 -4.40 -13.01
N ASN A 44 -6.65 -5.32 -12.82
CA ASN A 44 -6.51 -6.49 -13.69
C ASN A 44 -7.77 -7.36 -13.68
N ARG A 45 -8.37 -7.58 -12.50
CA ARG A 45 -9.65 -8.29 -12.36
C ARG A 45 -10.81 -7.57 -13.08
N SER A 46 -10.83 -6.24 -13.05
CA SER A 46 -11.85 -5.44 -13.76
C SER A 46 -11.69 -5.46 -15.28
N LEU A 47 -10.46 -5.60 -15.80
CA LEU A 47 -10.18 -5.56 -17.24
C LEU A 47 -10.26 -6.95 -17.91
N ALA A 48 -10.07 -8.03 -17.15
CA ALA A 48 -10.16 -9.41 -17.63
C ALA A 48 -11.54 -9.77 -18.21
N GLY A 49 -12.58 -9.00 -17.90
CA GLY A 49 -13.91 -9.13 -18.51
C GLY A 49 -14.05 -8.54 -19.92
N SER A 50 -13.03 -7.91 -20.52
CA SER A 50 -13.20 -7.20 -21.80
C SER A 50 -12.08 -7.31 -22.85
N ILE A 51 -10.91 -7.93 -22.60
CA ILE A 51 -9.85 -7.92 -23.63
C ILE A 51 -9.05 -9.24 -23.67
N ASN A 52 -9.14 -9.94 -24.81
CA ASN A 52 -8.12 -10.91 -25.26
C ASN A 52 -6.76 -10.20 -25.31
N SER A 53 -5.94 -10.36 -24.28
CA SER A 53 -4.62 -9.74 -24.20
C SER A 53 -3.58 -10.58 -24.94
N SER A 54 -3.55 -10.42 -26.26
CA SER A 54 -2.40 -10.79 -27.09
C SER A 54 -1.34 -9.69 -27.03
N ARG A 55 -0.52 -9.68 -25.97
CA ARG A 55 0.79 -9.02 -25.98
C ARG A 55 1.76 -9.90 -25.20
N GLY A 56 2.62 -10.57 -25.96
CA GLY A 56 3.48 -11.63 -25.47
C GLY A 56 4.63 -11.18 -24.58
N ASP A 57 5.21 -12.23 -24.01
CA ASP A 57 6.59 -12.35 -23.53
C ASP A 57 6.92 -11.73 -22.18
N SER A 58 6.24 -12.25 -21.15
CA SER A 58 6.88 -12.62 -19.90
C SER A 58 6.22 -13.94 -19.51
N GLY A 59 6.97 -15.04 -19.34
CA GLY A 59 6.41 -16.36 -19.06
C GLY A 59 5.63 -16.49 -17.75
N CYS A 60 5.31 -15.37 -17.09
CA CYS A 60 4.61 -15.27 -15.83
C CYS A 60 3.22 -14.65 -16.06
N SER A 61 2.16 -15.39 -15.73
CA SER A 61 0.77 -14.94 -15.74
C SER A 61 0.55 -13.79 -14.77
N SER A 62 -0.53 -13.03 -14.98
CA SER A 62 -0.82 -11.87 -14.13
C SER A 62 -1.09 -12.25 -12.67
N LEU A 63 -1.70 -13.41 -12.42
CA LEU A 63 -1.90 -13.92 -11.06
C LEU A 63 -0.57 -14.29 -10.39
N GLU A 64 0.40 -14.80 -11.15
CA GLU A 64 1.72 -15.12 -10.58
C GLU A 64 2.46 -13.85 -10.18
N LEU A 65 2.37 -12.79 -10.98
CA LEU A 65 2.93 -11.50 -10.62
C LEU A 65 2.24 -10.91 -9.37
N GLU A 66 0.92 -11.04 -9.26
CA GLU A 66 0.17 -10.62 -8.06
C GLU A 66 0.61 -11.42 -6.83
N ALA A 67 0.75 -12.74 -6.95
CA ALA A 67 1.21 -13.58 -5.86
C ALA A 67 2.64 -13.22 -5.41
N VAL A 68 3.57 -13.05 -6.34
CA VAL A 68 4.97 -12.68 -6.05
C VAL A 68 5.04 -11.30 -5.38
N ALA A 69 4.28 -10.33 -5.88
CA ALA A 69 4.19 -9.00 -5.26
C ALA A 69 3.69 -9.10 -3.81
N ALA A 70 2.59 -9.81 -3.58
CA ALA A 70 2.02 -9.99 -2.25
C ALA A 70 2.98 -10.72 -1.31
N MET A 71 3.68 -11.76 -1.79
CA MET A 71 4.71 -12.49 -1.05
C MET A 71 5.82 -11.58 -0.55
N HIS A 72 6.35 -10.74 -1.45
CA HIS A 72 7.42 -9.83 -1.11
C HIS A 72 6.95 -8.79 -0.10
N GLU A 73 5.80 -8.17 -0.34
CA GLU A 73 5.26 -7.09 0.50
C GLU A 73 4.86 -7.56 1.90
N LEU A 74 4.34 -8.78 2.04
CA LEU A 74 3.76 -9.28 3.29
C LEU A 74 4.67 -10.24 4.06
N SER A 75 5.83 -10.60 3.50
CA SER A 75 6.83 -11.48 4.13
C SER A 75 7.19 -11.09 5.56
N PHE A 76 7.20 -9.79 5.88
CA PHE A 76 7.55 -9.29 7.22
C PHE A 76 6.49 -9.57 8.30
N ALA A 77 5.25 -9.87 7.89
CA ALA A 77 4.07 -9.93 8.77
C ALA A 77 3.46 -11.33 8.88
N VAL A 78 4.19 -12.35 8.41
CA VAL A 78 3.83 -13.78 8.47
C VAL A 78 5.06 -14.59 8.84
N GLN A 79 4.90 -15.84 9.30
CA GLN A 79 6.05 -16.73 9.51
C GLN A 79 6.61 -17.25 8.18
N SER A 80 5.73 -17.58 7.23
CA SER A 80 6.12 -18.02 5.90
C SER A 80 5.01 -17.76 4.88
N ILE A 81 5.40 -17.48 3.64
CA ILE A 81 4.48 -17.40 2.50
C ILE A 81 5.17 -17.93 1.23
N CYS A 82 4.48 -18.79 0.48
CA CYS A 82 4.99 -19.36 -0.76
C CYS A 82 3.87 -19.84 -1.69
N VAL A 83 4.13 -19.86 -2.99
CA VAL A 83 3.26 -20.56 -3.95
C VAL A 83 3.37 -22.07 -3.71
N SER A 84 2.24 -22.77 -3.71
CA SER A 84 2.22 -24.23 -3.58
C SER A 84 2.81 -24.89 -4.83
N GLU A 85 3.71 -25.86 -4.62
CA GLU A 85 4.25 -26.72 -5.70
C GLU A 85 3.44 -28.02 -5.85
N MET A 86 2.56 -28.31 -4.90
CA MET A 86 1.81 -29.56 -4.81
C MET A 86 0.41 -29.47 -5.42
N LEU A 87 -0.11 -28.25 -5.58
CA LEU A 87 -1.47 -28.00 -6.07
C LEU A 87 -1.47 -27.45 -7.51
N PRO A 88 -2.60 -27.59 -8.24
CA PRO A 88 -2.69 -27.15 -9.63
C PRO A 88 -2.33 -25.67 -9.82
N ARG A 89 -1.50 -25.40 -10.83
CA ARG A 89 -1.04 -24.06 -11.21
C ARG A 89 -1.46 -23.79 -12.65
N THR A 90 -2.29 -22.78 -12.84
CA THR A 90 -2.80 -22.35 -14.15
C THR A 90 -2.72 -20.83 -14.27
N THR A 91 -3.02 -20.28 -15.44
CA THR A 91 -3.03 -18.82 -15.65
C THR A 91 -4.10 -18.09 -14.82
N ASP A 92 -5.16 -18.80 -14.45
CA ASP A 92 -6.38 -18.23 -13.86
C ASP A 92 -6.64 -18.71 -12.41
N LEU A 93 -5.78 -19.61 -11.91
CA LEU A 93 -5.84 -20.17 -10.57
C LEU A 93 -4.44 -20.53 -10.08
N LEU A 94 -4.11 -20.03 -8.89
CA LEU A 94 -2.91 -20.36 -8.14
C LEU A 94 -3.25 -20.71 -6.69
N PHE A 95 -2.42 -21.55 -6.08
CA PHE A 95 -2.49 -21.81 -4.64
C PHE A 95 -1.27 -21.23 -3.94
N VAL A 96 -1.50 -20.58 -2.81
CA VAL A 96 -0.47 -19.95 -1.97
C VAL A 96 -0.63 -20.47 -0.55
N ASN A 97 0.44 -20.96 0.03
CA ASN A 97 0.49 -21.33 1.43
C ASN A 97 0.97 -20.15 2.26
N VAL A 98 0.30 -19.92 3.38
CA VAL A 98 0.68 -18.92 4.37
C VAL A 98 0.70 -19.59 5.74
N THR A 99 1.76 -19.34 6.50
CA THR A 99 1.77 -19.59 7.94
C THR A 99 1.77 -18.24 8.64
N THR A 100 0.71 -17.96 9.37
CA THR A 100 0.53 -16.70 10.11
C THR A 100 1.56 -16.55 11.23
N THR A 101 1.66 -15.35 11.80
CA THR A 101 2.52 -15.08 12.98
C THR A 101 2.17 -15.97 14.18
N GLU A 102 0.93 -16.42 14.28
CA GLU A 102 0.44 -17.32 15.32
C GLU A 102 0.84 -18.78 15.08
N GLY A 103 1.47 -19.10 13.94
CA GLY A 103 1.83 -20.46 13.55
C GLY A 103 0.69 -21.25 12.91
N GLN A 104 -0.46 -20.60 12.64
CA GLN A 104 -1.58 -21.24 11.99
C GLN A 104 -1.33 -21.30 10.47
N PRO A 105 -1.29 -22.51 9.86
CA PRO A 105 -1.18 -22.66 8.42
C PRO A 105 -2.52 -22.48 7.72
N TYR A 106 -2.45 -21.93 6.51
CA TYR A 106 -3.55 -21.79 5.57
C TYR A 106 -3.06 -22.12 4.16
N CYS A 107 -3.92 -22.78 3.40
CA CYS A 107 -3.83 -22.78 1.94
C CYS A 107 -4.86 -21.80 1.40
N LEU A 108 -4.43 -20.96 0.47
CA LEU A 108 -5.23 -19.93 -0.16
C LEU A 108 -5.29 -20.22 -1.65
N GLU A 109 -6.43 -19.93 -2.27
CA GLU A 109 -6.52 -19.80 -3.72
C GLU A 109 -6.49 -18.32 -4.11
N LEU A 110 -5.83 -18.04 -5.22
CA LEU A 110 -5.85 -16.77 -5.92
C LEU A 110 -6.45 -17.00 -7.30
N THR A 111 -7.51 -16.26 -7.61
CA THR A 111 -8.18 -16.26 -8.90
C THR A 111 -8.50 -14.84 -9.35
N LEU A 112 -9.09 -14.68 -10.53
CA LEU A 112 -9.66 -13.41 -10.96
C LEU A 112 -10.83 -12.89 -10.09
N LYS A 113 -11.36 -13.69 -9.15
CA LYS A 113 -12.32 -13.21 -8.14
C LYS A 113 -11.63 -12.60 -6.91
N GLY A 114 -10.34 -12.83 -6.74
CA GLY A 114 -9.56 -12.44 -5.57
C GLY A 114 -9.02 -13.64 -4.80
N TRP A 115 -8.80 -13.42 -3.51
CA TRP A 115 -8.15 -14.32 -2.57
C TRP A 115 -9.18 -15.04 -1.71
N ARG A 116 -9.03 -16.35 -1.47
CA ARG A 116 -9.93 -17.12 -0.60
C ARG A 116 -9.17 -18.19 0.16
N VAL A 117 -9.59 -18.47 1.40
CA VAL A 117 -9.07 -19.61 2.16
C VAL A 117 -9.66 -20.90 1.59
N THR A 118 -8.82 -21.88 1.30
CA THR A 118 -9.25 -23.21 0.82
C THR A 118 -9.04 -24.29 1.86
N SER A 119 -8.06 -24.15 2.75
CA SER A 119 -7.82 -25.10 3.84
C SER A 119 -7.08 -24.47 5.01
N LEU A 120 -7.19 -25.11 6.18
CA LEU A 120 -6.40 -24.83 7.39
C LEU A 120 -5.11 -25.67 7.45
N ARG A 121 -4.68 -26.20 6.31
CA ARG A 121 -3.49 -27.04 6.15
C ARG A 121 -2.73 -26.56 4.92
N THR A 122 -1.41 -26.63 4.96
CA THR A 122 -0.56 -26.36 3.80
C THR A 122 -0.84 -27.38 2.69
N ASP A 123 -0.78 -26.94 1.43
CA ASP A 123 -0.90 -27.80 0.25
C ASP A 123 -2.20 -28.64 0.22
N CYS A 124 -3.28 -28.09 0.75
CA CYS A 124 -4.57 -28.77 0.85
C CYS A 124 -5.69 -27.85 0.36
N MET A 125 -6.68 -28.43 -0.32
CA MET A 125 -7.88 -27.72 -0.80
C MET A 125 -9.15 -28.11 -0.04
N ILE A 126 -9.00 -28.86 1.07
CA ILE A 126 -10.12 -29.34 1.86
C ILE A 126 -10.48 -28.29 2.90
N GLY A 127 -11.62 -27.62 2.66
CA GLY A 127 -12.20 -26.66 3.61
C GLY A 127 -12.79 -27.35 4.84
N ASP A 128 -13.08 -26.56 5.86
CA ASP A 128 -13.77 -27.00 7.08
C ASP A 128 -15.24 -26.57 7.03
N PHE A 129 -16.13 -27.56 6.94
CA PHE A 129 -17.59 -27.34 6.86
C PHE A 129 -18.18 -26.71 8.12
N THR A 130 -17.49 -26.74 9.27
CA THR A 130 -17.95 -26.10 10.51
C THR A 130 -17.81 -24.58 10.48
N ARG A 131 -16.95 -24.04 9.59
CA ARG A 131 -16.68 -22.60 9.45
C ARG A 131 -16.85 -22.15 7.99
N ILE A 132 -17.97 -22.54 7.38
CA ILE A 132 -18.21 -22.38 5.94
C ILE A 132 -18.02 -20.95 5.43
N GLU A 133 -18.42 -19.94 6.21
CA GLU A 133 -18.31 -18.52 5.85
C GLU A 133 -16.87 -18.10 5.50
N MET A 134 -15.89 -18.67 6.20
CA MET A 134 -14.47 -18.39 5.95
C MET A 134 -13.98 -18.95 4.61
N PHE A 135 -14.48 -20.13 4.22
CA PHE A 135 -14.01 -20.84 3.01
C PHE A 135 -14.72 -20.43 1.74
N ILE A 136 -15.83 -19.67 1.83
CA ILE A 136 -16.58 -19.18 0.66
C ILE A 136 -16.33 -17.70 0.37
N LYS A 137 -15.76 -16.94 1.31
CA LYS A 137 -15.54 -15.50 1.21
C LYS A 137 -14.29 -15.19 0.38
N TYR A 138 -14.48 -14.45 -0.72
CA TYR A 138 -13.39 -13.85 -1.48
C TYR A 138 -13.04 -12.47 -0.94
N TYR A 139 -11.75 -12.17 -0.95
CA TYR A 139 -11.16 -10.90 -0.56
C TYR A 139 -10.47 -10.25 -1.75
N ASP A 140 -10.55 -8.93 -1.84
CA ASP A 140 -9.91 -8.18 -2.92
C ASP A 140 -8.38 -8.18 -2.82
N SER A 141 -7.82 -8.40 -1.63
CA SER A 141 -6.38 -8.48 -1.45
C SER A 141 -6.01 -9.40 -0.31
N LEU A 142 -4.77 -9.90 -0.37
CA LEU A 142 -4.19 -10.67 0.72
C LEU A 142 -4.10 -9.86 2.03
N TYR A 143 -3.99 -8.53 1.95
CA TYR A 143 -4.05 -7.63 3.10
C TYR A 143 -5.37 -7.75 3.87
N ALA A 144 -6.50 -7.64 3.17
CA ALA A 144 -7.82 -7.74 3.78
C ALA A 144 -8.08 -9.15 4.34
N LEU A 145 -7.58 -10.18 3.65
CA LEU A 145 -7.65 -11.55 4.14
C LEU A 145 -6.85 -11.73 5.43
N LEU A 146 -5.59 -11.25 5.47
CA LEU A 146 -4.73 -11.36 6.65
C LEU A 146 -5.22 -10.54 7.84
N ASP A 147 -5.85 -9.39 7.60
CA ASP A 147 -6.49 -8.57 8.63
C ASP A 147 -7.56 -9.36 9.40
N ASP A 148 -8.37 -10.14 8.67
CA ASP A 148 -9.42 -10.99 9.23
C ASP A 148 -8.86 -12.24 9.94
N ILE A 149 -7.84 -12.90 9.38
CA ILE A 149 -7.41 -14.24 9.85
C ILE A 149 -6.20 -14.26 10.77
N SER A 150 -5.44 -13.14 10.87
CA SER A 150 -4.21 -13.07 11.66
C SER A 150 -4.18 -11.82 12.54
N PRO A 151 -4.43 -11.93 13.85
CA PRO A 151 -4.29 -10.80 14.77
C PRO A 151 -2.86 -10.26 14.83
N GLY A 152 -1.84 -11.10 14.73
CA GLY A 152 -0.43 -10.68 14.75
C GLY A 152 0.00 -9.98 13.46
N TYR A 153 -0.60 -10.29 12.30
CA TYR A 153 -0.44 -9.46 11.10
C TYR A 153 -0.81 -8.00 11.40
N ARG A 154 -1.97 -7.76 12.04
CA ARG A 154 -2.44 -6.40 12.38
C ARG A 154 -1.46 -5.67 13.30
N GLN A 155 -0.95 -6.39 14.30
CA GLN A 155 0.06 -5.85 15.20
C GLN A 155 1.35 -5.45 14.44
N ARG A 156 1.90 -6.38 13.65
CA ARG A 156 3.13 -6.16 12.87
C ARG A 156 2.97 -5.03 11.86
N PHE A 157 1.81 -4.94 11.22
CA PHE A 157 1.50 -3.87 10.30
C PHE A 157 1.49 -2.51 11.02
N GLY A 158 0.81 -2.42 12.17
CA GLY A 158 0.81 -1.23 13.00
C GLY A 158 2.22 -0.81 13.45
N GLU A 159 3.03 -1.76 13.92
CA GLU A 159 4.43 -1.53 14.29
C GLU A 159 5.26 -1.00 13.10
N ARG A 160 5.06 -1.56 11.90
CA ARG A 160 5.76 -1.13 10.69
C ARG A 160 5.39 0.29 10.27
N VAL A 161 4.11 0.66 10.40
CA VAL A 161 3.62 2.02 10.15
C VAL A 161 4.20 2.99 11.17
N ALA A 162 4.11 2.68 12.47
CA ALA A 162 4.63 3.51 13.55
C ALA A 162 6.15 3.75 13.39
N LYS A 163 6.91 2.71 13.08
CA LYS A 163 8.35 2.80 12.83
C LYS A 163 8.67 3.73 11.66
N LYS A 164 7.89 3.66 10.56
CA LYS A 164 8.08 4.52 9.40
C LYS A 164 7.77 5.99 9.72
N LEU A 165 6.75 6.26 10.54
CA LEU A 165 6.43 7.61 11.01
C LEU A 165 7.53 8.19 11.88
N MET A 166 8.09 7.41 12.80
CA MET A 166 9.20 7.86 13.65
C MET A 166 10.45 8.21 12.83
N MET A 167 10.77 7.42 11.80
CA MET A 167 11.90 7.71 10.91
C MET A 167 11.75 9.06 10.23
N LEU A 168 10.55 9.36 9.71
CA LEU A 168 10.28 10.64 9.05
C LEU A 168 10.36 11.83 10.02
N GLN A 169 9.86 11.68 11.24
CA GLN A 169 9.93 12.73 12.26
C GLN A 169 11.38 13.05 12.67
N ASN A 170 12.22 12.02 12.76
CA ASN A 170 13.64 12.20 13.05
C ASN A 170 14.40 12.82 11.88
N GLU A 171 14.04 12.52 10.62
CA GLU A 171 14.66 13.11 9.43
C GLU A 171 14.39 14.63 9.30
N ASP A 172 13.26 15.15 9.80
CA ASP A 172 12.98 16.59 9.89
C ASP A 172 13.80 17.30 10.98
N SER A 173 14.36 16.55 11.94
CA SER A 173 15.10 17.12 13.09
C SER A 173 16.58 17.42 12.78
N ASP A 174 17.12 16.88 11.68
CA ASP A 174 18.54 16.98 11.31
C ASP A 174 18.87 18.15 10.35
N LEU A 175 17.90 19.01 10.01
CA LEU A 175 18.10 20.23 9.20
C LEU A 175 18.01 21.54 9.99
N VAL A 176 17.98 21.50 11.32
CA VAL A 176 18.28 22.70 12.10
C VAL A 176 19.79 22.94 12.02
N ALA A 177 20.20 23.69 10.99
CA ALA A 177 21.44 24.44 11.04
C ALA A 177 21.50 25.14 12.42
N PRO A 178 22.61 25.08 13.17
CA PRO A 178 22.72 25.81 14.43
C PRO A 178 22.71 27.30 14.12
N SER A 179 21.52 27.89 14.05
CA SER A 179 21.31 29.34 13.99
C SER A 179 21.48 29.89 15.39
N SER A 180 22.70 29.83 15.93
CA SER A 180 23.09 30.62 17.10
C SER A 180 24.61 30.64 17.27
N SER A 181 25.29 31.47 16.47
CA SER A 181 26.40 32.29 16.98
C SER A 181 26.86 33.32 15.94
N TYR A 182 25.96 34.22 15.52
CA TYR A 182 26.44 35.54 15.15
C TYR A 182 26.81 36.26 16.46
N CYS A 183 28.04 36.03 16.93
CA CYS A 183 28.69 36.94 17.86
C CYS A 183 28.95 38.24 17.11
N SER A 184 28.13 39.25 17.34
CA SER A 184 28.40 40.62 16.89
C SER A 184 29.66 41.15 17.59
N PRO A 185 30.61 41.80 16.88
CA PRO A 185 31.68 42.55 17.53
C PRO A 185 31.13 43.86 18.12
N PRO A 186 31.71 44.40 19.21
CA PRO A 186 31.25 45.65 19.79
C PRO A 186 31.74 46.82 18.92
N PHE A 187 30.83 47.43 18.17
CA PHE A 187 31.08 48.73 17.55
C PHE A 187 30.50 49.86 18.40
N SER A 188 31.35 50.86 18.57
CA SER A 188 31.19 52.07 19.37
C SER A 188 29.99 52.94 18.93
N MET A 189 29.20 53.34 19.93
CA MET A 189 28.62 54.68 20.17
C MET A 189 28.07 55.52 19.00
N SER A 190 26.78 55.88 19.15
CA SER A 190 26.14 57.20 18.88
C SER A 190 24.92 57.20 17.93
N PRO A 191 23.97 58.15 18.11
CA PRO A 191 22.54 57.87 18.07
C PRO A 191 21.74 58.68 17.03
N SER A 192 20.55 58.18 16.70
CA SER A 192 19.43 58.89 16.04
C SER A 192 18.41 57.83 15.60
N ASP A 193 17.10 57.97 15.55
CA ASP A 193 16.09 58.96 15.92
C ASP A 193 14.76 58.34 15.41
N SER A 194 13.62 58.70 15.99
CA SER A 194 12.26 58.55 15.42
C SER A 194 11.71 57.12 15.13
N THR A 195 10.85 56.55 16.00
CA THR A 195 9.37 56.51 15.87
C THR A 195 8.81 56.00 14.53
N GLU A 196 8.22 54.79 14.49
CA GLU A 196 6.86 54.57 13.92
C GLU A 196 6.33 53.13 14.12
N SER A 197 5.34 53.03 15.01
CA SER A 197 4.05 52.32 14.89
C SER A 197 3.90 51.04 14.04
N LEU A 198 3.56 49.95 14.74
CA LEU A 198 2.80 48.78 14.22
C LEU A 198 1.37 49.18 13.80
N PRO A 199 0.73 48.40 12.92
CA PRO A 199 -0.66 48.06 13.16
C PRO A 199 -0.87 46.56 13.38
N VAL A 200 -1.41 46.28 14.56
CA VAL A 200 -2.11 45.07 14.96
C VAL A 200 -3.32 44.87 14.04
N ILE A 201 -3.41 43.70 13.41
CA ILE A 201 -4.66 43.24 12.78
C ILE A 201 -5.26 42.16 13.68
N THR A 202 -6.36 42.52 14.31
CA THR A 202 -7.24 41.68 15.11
C THR A 202 -8.09 40.75 14.24
N PRO A 203 -8.48 39.55 14.72
CA PRO A 203 -9.45 38.71 14.05
C PRO A 203 -10.89 39.13 14.44
N VAL A 204 -11.79 39.18 13.45
CA VAL A 204 -13.22 39.46 13.64
C VAL A 204 -14.04 38.22 13.21
N PRO A 205 -15.13 37.87 13.92
CA PRO A 205 -15.74 36.53 13.90
C PRO A 205 -16.87 36.36 12.88
N SER A 206 -17.28 35.10 12.73
CA SER A 206 -18.36 34.56 11.88
C SER A 206 -19.74 35.17 12.09
N PRO A 207 -20.61 35.06 11.07
CA PRO A 207 -22.04 34.86 11.29
C PRO A 207 -22.61 33.62 10.56
N VAL A 208 -23.43 32.87 11.28
CA VAL A 208 -24.48 31.91 10.84
C VAL A 208 -25.80 32.61 11.20
N PRO A 209 -26.84 32.73 10.34
CA PRO A 209 -27.84 31.68 10.01
C PRO A 209 -28.38 31.80 8.55
N GLU A 210 -29.19 30.90 7.97
CA GLU A 210 -30.64 30.75 8.15
C GLU A 210 -31.15 29.48 7.45
N ARG A 211 -32.13 28.82 8.08
CA ARG A 211 -32.96 27.77 7.49
C ARG A 211 -34.16 28.43 6.82
N GLU A 212 -34.42 28.10 5.55
CA GLU A 212 -35.69 28.42 4.91
C GLU A 212 -36.52 27.14 4.75
N GLU A 213 -37.59 27.07 5.53
CA GLU A 213 -38.69 26.11 5.40
C GLU A 213 -39.77 26.76 4.51
N ARG A 214 -40.45 25.94 3.69
CA ARG A 214 -41.79 26.12 3.09
C ARG A 214 -41.84 26.38 1.58
N HIS A 215 -42.27 25.35 0.85
CA HIS A 215 -43.40 25.53 -0.07
C HIS A 215 -44.29 24.28 -0.09
N ARG A 216 -45.59 24.54 0.06
CA ARG A 216 -46.67 23.57 0.00
C ARG A 216 -47.21 23.46 -1.43
N ASP A 217 -47.95 22.38 -1.63
CA ASP A 217 -49.11 22.21 -2.51
C ASP A 217 -48.86 22.16 -4.03
N THR A 218 -49.15 20.99 -4.63
CA THR A 218 -50.15 20.88 -5.70
C THR A 218 -50.71 19.45 -5.75
N VAL A 219 -51.99 19.35 -5.37
CA VAL A 219 -52.96 18.29 -5.69
C VAL A 219 -53.29 18.38 -7.17
N ILE A 220 -53.31 17.28 -7.95
CA ILE A 220 -54.30 17.04 -9.01
C ILE A 220 -54.48 15.52 -9.25
N ALA A 221 -55.75 15.10 -9.07
CA ALA A 221 -56.54 13.99 -9.65
C ALA A 221 -55.97 12.56 -9.76
#